data_AF-A0A3C1KPN9-F1
#
_entry.id   AF-A0A3C1KPN9-F1
#
_cell.length_a   1.000
_cell.length_b   1.000
_cell.length_c   1.000
_cell.angle_alpha   90.00
_cell.angle_beta   90.00
_cell.angle_gamma   90.00
#
_symmetry.space_group_name_H-M   'P 1'
#
loop_
_entity.id
_entity.type
_entity.pdbx_description
1 polymer ?
#
loop_
_entity_poly.entity_id
_entity_poly.type
_entity_poly.pdbx_seq_one_letter_code
_entity_poly.pdbx_strand_id
1 'polypeptide(L)'
;PLDAIFLSPHKFVGGPGTPGVLVAKGALFQNRVPALVGGGTVSWVNSTAHVYATDVERREEGGTPAIVESIRAGLVFSLQQAVGTSNIAALEGELADAALQRFSTCSNLEVLGHPTAARLPIFSLRFRHGERDLHHGFVVALLNDLFGIQVRGGCSCAGPYAHSLLGIDSDTSDHFEQAIIAGDSLMRPGWVRVNFNYFIGAEEFDYLLRAIELVAEHGWRMLPSYAWDAAHGVWRHRRAHKTPMPSFATPGWLEQADTPEERPTALPLGPQLLQAESMLQQEPGNTQACPLQLTPQNEALRWFVLPQEVTSGPAGVPA
;
A
#
# COMPACT_ATOMS: atom_id res chain seq x y z
N PRO A 1 -25.66 -6.13 -18.90
CA PRO A 1 -24.77 -5.02 -19.31
C PRO A 1 -24.62 -4.05 -18.13
N LEU A 2 -23.45 -3.44 -17.92
CA LEU A 2 -23.23 -2.51 -16.80
C LEU A 2 -24.07 -1.23 -16.98
N ASP A 3 -24.58 -0.68 -15.88
CA ASP A 3 -25.40 0.54 -15.88
C ASP A 3 -24.61 1.82 -15.57
N ALA A 4 -23.58 1.68 -14.73
CA ALA A 4 -22.63 2.73 -14.42
C ALA A 4 -21.24 2.14 -14.16
N ILE A 5 -20.20 2.91 -14.45
CA ILE A 5 -18.80 2.62 -14.20
C ILE A 5 -18.19 3.88 -13.59
N PHE A 6 -17.47 3.74 -12.50
CA PHE A 6 -16.67 4.81 -11.93
C PHE A 6 -15.22 4.37 -11.84
N LEU A 7 -14.31 5.31 -12.02
CA LEU A 7 -12.88 5.05 -11.94
C LEU A 7 -12.13 6.28 -11.46
N SER A 8 -10.93 6.05 -10.94
CA SER A 8 -10.03 7.10 -10.47
C SER A 8 -8.78 7.11 -11.35
N PRO A 9 -8.62 8.10 -12.26
CA PRO A 9 -7.51 8.10 -13.21
C PRO A 9 -6.14 8.25 -12.55
N HIS A 10 -6.06 8.67 -11.27
CA HIS A 10 -4.79 8.67 -10.52
C HIS A 10 -4.12 7.31 -10.37
N LYS A 11 -4.80 6.21 -10.70
CA LYS A 11 -4.21 4.87 -10.77
C LYS A 11 -3.43 4.59 -12.06
N PHE A 12 -3.56 5.47 -13.06
CA PHE A 12 -2.88 5.36 -14.34
C PHE A 12 -1.59 6.20 -14.33
N VAL A 13 -0.67 5.91 -15.23
CA VAL A 13 0.57 6.69 -15.42
C VAL A 13 0.23 8.14 -15.78
N GLY A 14 0.78 9.10 -15.04
CA GLY A 14 0.46 10.53 -15.19
C GLY A 14 -0.88 10.97 -14.60
N GLY A 15 -1.62 10.04 -13.99
CA GLY A 15 -2.93 10.25 -13.41
C GLY A 15 -3.04 11.16 -12.18
N PRO A 16 -2.03 11.30 -11.29
CA PRO A 16 -2.16 12.18 -10.13
C PRO A 16 -2.57 13.61 -10.51
N GLY A 17 -3.55 14.17 -9.82
CA GLY A 17 -4.14 15.48 -10.13
C GLY A 17 -5.23 15.46 -11.21
N THR A 18 -5.84 14.31 -11.48
CA THR A 18 -7.06 14.17 -12.33
C THR A 18 -8.32 14.07 -11.47
N PRO A 19 -9.52 14.44 -11.99
CA PRO A 19 -10.78 14.19 -11.31
C PRO A 19 -11.16 12.71 -11.39
N GLY A 20 -12.12 12.28 -10.57
CA GLY A 20 -12.79 11.00 -10.78
C GLY A 20 -13.66 11.04 -12.04
N VAL A 21 -13.87 9.88 -12.67
CA VAL A 21 -14.72 9.77 -13.87
C VAL A 21 -15.87 8.82 -13.56
N LEU A 22 -17.10 9.28 -13.83
CA LEU A 22 -18.33 8.48 -13.79
C LEU A 22 -18.91 8.40 -15.19
N VAL A 23 -19.05 7.19 -15.71
CA VAL A 23 -19.78 6.89 -16.94
C VAL A 23 -21.05 6.15 -16.56
N ALA A 24 -22.21 6.75 -16.80
CA ALA A 24 -23.49 6.17 -16.44
C ALA A 24 -24.50 6.36 -17.55
N LYS A 25 -25.42 5.40 -17.70
CA LYS A 25 -26.50 5.52 -18.68
C LYS A 25 -27.36 6.73 -18.35
N GLY A 26 -27.65 7.55 -19.34
CA GLY A 26 -28.51 8.75 -19.21
C GLY A 26 -29.85 8.48 -18.52
N ALA A 27 -30.42 7.28 -18.71
CA ALA A 27 -31.67 6.86 -18.09
C ALA A 27 -31.64 6.85 -16.55
N LEU A 28 -30.46 6.82 -15.91
CA LEU A 28 -30.29 6.87 -14.46
C LEU A 28 -30.41 8.30 -13.89
N PHE A 29 -30.27 9.33 -14.72
CA PHE A 29 -30.23 10.73 -14.29
C PHE A 29 -31.62 11.38 -14.26
N GLN A 30 -32.56 10.74 -13.56
CA GLN A 30 -33.97 11.18 -13.42
C GLN A 30 -34.22 12.07 -12.19
N ASN A 31 -33.21 12.29 -11.35
CA ASN A 31 -33.35 13.08 -10.13
C ASN A 31 -33.73 14.52 -10.47
N ARG A 32 -34.70 15.06 -9.72
CA ARG A 32 -35.15 16.46 -9.88
C ARG A 32 -34.07 17.46 -9.44
N VAL A 33 -33.21 17.06 -8.50
CA VAL A 33 -32.14 17.86 -7.92
C VAL A 33 -30.83 17.11 -8.16
N PRO A 34 -29.78 17.76 -8.68
CA PRO A 34 -28.49 17.10 -8.88
C PRO A 34 -27.82 16.73 -7.57
N ALA A 35 -26.83 15.83 -7.65
CA ALA A 35 -26.06 15.39 -6.50
C ALA A 35 -25.25 16.53 -5.86
N LEU A 36 -24.72 17.43 -6.69
CA LEU A 36 -23.99 18.62 -6.25
C LEU A 36 -24.67 19.88 -6.78
N VAL A 37 -25.27 20.67 -5.90
CA VAL A 37 -25.92 21.94 -6.28
C VAL A 37 -24.92 23.08 -6.18
N GLY A 38 -24.84 23.92 -7.20
CA GLY A 38 -23.97 25.10 -7.19
C GLY A 38 -24.06 25.92 -8.46
N GLY A 39 -23.17 26.91 -8.59
CA GLY A 39 -22.96 27.62 -9.86
C GLY A 39 -22.67 26.63 -10.99
N GLY A 40 -23.09 26.94 -12.22
CA GLY A 40 -22.94 26.03 -13.37
C GLY A 40 -24.10 25.05 -13.57
N THR A 41 -24.72 24.56 -12.49
CA THR A 41 -25.79 23.51 -12.54
C THR A 41 -27.16 23.98 -13.02
N VAL A 42 -27.35 25.29 -13.11
CA VAL A 42 -28.62 25.95 -13.37
C VAL A 42 -28.60 26.68 -14.70
N SER A 43 -29.74 26.68 -15.39
CA SER A 43 -30.01 27.54 -16.54
C SER A 43 -30.58 28.89 -16.11
N TRP A 44 -31.25 28.96 -14.95
CA TRP A 44 -31.85 30.19 -14.42
C TRP A 44 -32.00 30.14 -12.90
N VAL A 45 -31.81 31.28 -12.22
CA VAL A 45 -32.06 31.46 -10.78
C VAL A 45 -32.59 32.86 -10.51
N ASN A 46 -33.57 32.98 -9.63
CA ASN A 46 -33.99 34.24 -9.00
C ASN A 46 -34.21 34.02 -7.49
N SER A 47 -34.74 35.03 -6.79
CA SER A 47 -34.97 34.98 -5.32
C SER A 47 -35.99 33.93 -4.86
N THR A 48 -36.77 33.34 -5.77
CA THR A 48 -37.90 32.44 -5.43
C THR A 48 -37.93 31.14 -6.24
N ALA A 49 -37.14 31.04 -7.31
CA ALA A 49 -37.19 29.92 -8.25
C ALA A 49 -35.83 29.68 -8.92
N HIS A 50 -35.64 28.46 -9.40
CA HIS A 50 -34.49 28.06 -10.20
C HIS A 50 -34.92 27.02 -11.24
N VAL A 51 -34.12 26.90 -12.29
CA VAL A 51 -34.24 25.87 -13.32
C VAL A 51 -32.87 25.23 -13.48
N TYR A 52 -32.79 23.92 -13.20
CA TYR A 52 -31.56 23.16 -13.44
C TYR A 52 -31.31 22.98 -14.93
N ALA A 53 -30.03 22.88 -15.30
CA ALA A 53 -29.61 22.60 -16.67
C ALA A 53 -30.19 21.26 -17.15
N THR A 54 -30.56 21.17 -18.43
CA THR A 54 -31.03 19.93 -19.05
C THR A 54 -29.89 19.00 -19.45
N ASP A 55 -28.71 19.58 -19.72
CA ASP A 55 -27.48 18.83 -19.93
C ASP A 55 -27.04 18.14 -18.62
N VAL A 56 -26.94 16.82 -18.66
CA VAL A 56 -26.72 16.00 -17.45
C VAL A 56 -25.36 16.29 -16.83
N GLU A 57 -24.30 16.36 -17.64
CA GLU A 57 -22.93 16.58 -17.15
C GLU A 57 -22.84 17.92 -16.42
N ARG A 58 -23.29 19.00 -17.07
CA ARG A 58 -23.33 20.34 -16.48
C ARG A 58 -24.23 20.41 -15.24
N ARG A 59 -25.34 19.66 -15.23
CA ARG A 59 -26.28 19.64 -14.10
C ARG A 59 -25.66 19.00 -12.85
N GLU A 60 -24.89 17.93 -13.02
CA GLU A 60 -24.30 17.17 -11.90
C GLU A 60 -22.94 17.73 -11.43
N GLU A 61 -22.27 18.58 -12.21
CA GLU A 61 -20.97 19.19 -11.88
C GLU A 61 -21.10 20.61 -11.29
N GLY A 62 -21.54 20.70 -10.04
CA GLY A 62 -21.65 21.98 -9.35
C GLY A 62 -20.31 22.67 -9.06
N GLY A 63 -20.20 23.93 -9.47
CA GLY A 63 -19.02 24.77 -9.30
C GLY A 63 -18.23 24.97 -10.59
N THR A 64 -16.99 25.44 -10.46
CA THR A 64 -16.05 25.47 -11.59
C THR A 64 -15.54 24.05 -11.83
N PRO A 65 -15.72 23.48 -13.04
CA PRO A 65 -15.20 22.16 -13.34
C PRO A 65 -13.68 22.10 -13.22
N ALA A 66 -13.13 20.89 -13.01
CA ALA A 66 -11.70 20.64 -12.95
C ALA A 66 -11.11 20.64 -14.38
N ILE A 67 -11.09 21.80 -15.04
CA ILE A 67 -10.81 21.93 -16.48
C ILE A 67 -9.44 21.35 -16.86
N VAL A 68 -8.38 21.80 -16.19
CA VAL A 68 -6.99 21.38 -16.50
C VAL A 68 -6.80 19.90 -16.12
N GLU A 69 -7.39 19.49 -15.01
CA GLU A 69 -7.35 18.14 -14.50
C GLU A 69 -8.11 17.17 -15.42
N SER A 70 -9.19 17.61 -16.07
CA SER A 70 -9.97 16.84 -17.05
C SER A 70 -9.23 16.69 -18.37
N ILE A 71 -8.54 17.74 -18.83
CA ILE A 71 -7.62 17.65 -19.98
C ILE A 71 -6.51 16.63 -19.68
N ARG A 72 -5.93 16.69 -18.47
CA ARG A 72 -4.94 15.69 -18.02
C ARG A 72 -5.52 14.28 -18.03
N ALA A 73 -6.76 14.09 -17.57
CA ALA A 73 -7.41 12.78 -17.61
C ALA A 73 -7.51 12.25 -19.05
N GLY A 74 -7.87 13.09 -20.03
CA GLY A 74 -7.87 12.71 -21.44
C GLY A 74 -6.48 12.28 -21.96
N LEU A 75 -5.42 12.99 -21.56
CA LEU A 75 -4.03 12.63 -21.92
C LEU A 75 -3.59 11.29 -21.30
N VAL A 76 -4.00 11.03 -20.06
CA VAL A 76 -3.71 9.79 -19.34
C VAL A 76 -4.32 8.57 -20.05
N PHE A 77 -5.57 8.69 -20.50
CA PHE A 77 -6.20 7.64 -21.32
C PHE A 77 -5.53 7.52 -22.69
N SER A 78 -5.15 8.63 -23.32
CA SER A 78 -4.44 8.62 -24.60
C SER A 78 -3.10 7.88 -24.50
N LEU A 79 -2.36 8.08 -23.40
CA LEU A 79 -1.11 7.35 -23.12
C LEU A 79 -1.37 5.84 -22.97
N GLN A 80 -2.37 5.44 -22.18
CA GLN A 80 -2.72 4.02 -22.03
C GLN A 80 -3.08 3.38 -23.38
N GLN A 81 -3.87 4.07 -24.21
CA GLN A 81 -4.24 3.59 -25.53
C GLN A 81 -3.04 3.48 -26.48
N ALA A 82 -2.09 4.41 -26.39
CA ALA A 82 -0.85 4.35 -27.16
C ALA A 82 0.04 3.15 -26.79
N VAL A 83 0.07 2.77 -25.51
CA VAL A 83 0.76 1.53 -25.05
C VAL A 83 -0.02 0.28 -25.49
N GLY A 84 -1.36 0.36 -25.50
CA GLY A 84 -2.27 -0.72 -25.89
C GLY A 84 -2.70 -1.60 -24.72
N THR A 85 -4.01 -1.72 -24.48
CA THR A 85 -4.55 -2.45 -23.32
C THR A 85 -4.27 -3.95 -23.38
N SER A 86 -4.28 -4.57 -24.56
CA SER A 86 -3.90 -5.98 -24.72
C SER A 86 -2.42 -6.23 -24.40
N ASN A 87 -1.54 -5.29 -24.77
CA ASN A 87 -0.12 -5.37 -24.45
C ASN A 87 0.12 -5.22 -22.95
N ILE A 88 -0.54 -4.25 -22.29
CA ILE A 88 -0.51 -4.09 -20.83
C ILE A 88 -0.98 -5.39 -20.14
N ALA A 89 -2.10 -5.96 -20.57
CA ALA A 89 -2.64 -7.19 -19.99
C ALA A 89 -1.69 -8.39 -20.13
N ALA A 90 -0.99 -8.50 -21.28
CA ALA A 90 0.01 -9.56 -21.48
C ALA A 90 1.20 -9.40 -20.52
N LEU A 91 1.79 -8.20 -20.46
CA LEU A 91 2.91 -7.89 -19.56
C LEU A 91 2.53 -8.09 -18.09
N GLU A 92 1.37 -7.61 -17.67
CA GLU A 92 0.89 -7.79 -16.29
C GLU A 92 0.63 -9.26 -15.95
N GLY A 93 0.17 -10.05 -16.93
CA GLY A 93 0.02 -11.50 -16.79
C GLY A 93 1.37 -12.20 -16.56
N GLU A 94 2.37 -11.89 -17.40
CA GLU A 94 3.73 -12.43 -17.25
C GLU A 94 4.34 -12.09 -15.89
N LEU A 95 4.21 -10.83 -15.44
CA LEU A 95 4.67 -10.40 -14.12
C LEU A 95 3.94 -11.12 -12.98
N ALA A 96 2.62 -11.30 -13.12
CA ALA A 96 1.82 -11.99 -12.11
C ALA A 96 2.22 -13.47 -11.98
N ASP A 97 2.40 -14.16 -13.10
CA ASP A 97 2.78 -15.58 -13.13
C ASP A 97 4.19 -15.78 -12.55
N ALA A 98 5.16 -14.95 -12.97
CA ALA A 98 6.54 -15.03 -12.48
C ALA A 98 6.63 -14.77 -10.96
N ALA A 99 5.96 -13.73 -10.47
CA ALA A 99 5.93 -13.41 -9.05
C ALA A 99 5.25 -14.52 -8.23
N LEU A 100 4.11 -15.03 -8.69
CA LEU A 100 3.40 -16.11 -8.02
C LEU A 100 4.25 -17.39 -7.95
N GLN A 101 4.93 -17.75 -9.04
CA GLN A 101 5.83 -18.89 -9.08
C GLN A 101 6.92 -18.77 -8.03
N ARG A 102 7.61 -17.63 -7.95
CA ARG A 102 8.66 -17.40 -6.94
C ARG A 102 8.12 -17.42 -5.52
N PHE A 103 7.06 -16.67 -5.24
CA PHE A 103 6.47 -16.61 -3.91
C PHE A 103 5.96 -17.98 -3.43
N SER A 104 5.45 -18.82 -4.33
CA SER A 104 4.98 -20.18 -3.98
C SER A 104 6.09 -21.12 -3.50
N THR A 105 7.35 -20.83 -3.82
CA THR A 105 8.51 -21.62 -3.39
C THR A 105 9.05 -21.20 -2.01
N CYS A 106 8.63 -20.03 -1.50
CA CYS A 106 9.09 -19.52 -0.23
C CYS A 106 8.15 -19.98 0.90
N SER A 107 8.59 -20.95 1.72
CA SER A 107 7.76 -21.55 2.77
C SER A 107 7.28 -20.56 3.85
N ASN A 108 8.03 -19.47 4.04
CA ASN A 108 7.72 -18.42 5.02
C ASN A 108 6.88 -17.29 4.42
N LEU A 109 6.41 -17.42 3.18
CA LEU A 109 5.61 -16.42 2.51
C LEU A 109 4.26 -17.02 2.10
N GLU A 110 3.18 -16.39 2.52
CA GLU A 110 1.84 -16.77 2.09
C GLU A 110 1.25 -15.67 1.22
N VAL A 111 0.80 -16.06 0.02
CA VAL A 111 0.05 -15.19 -0.89
C VAL A 111 -1.44 -15.35 -0.61
N LEU A 112 -2.06 -14.31 -0.05
CA LEU A 112 -3.50 -14.30 0.24
C LEU A 112 -4.34 -14.18 -1.04
N GLY A 113 -5.53 -14.78 -1.00
CA GLY A 113 -6.48 -14.82 -2.11
C GLY A 113 -6.54 -16.17 -2.80
N HIS A 114 -7.35 -16.27 -3.86
CA HIS A 114 -7.56 -17.54 -4.55
C HIS A 114 -6.30 -17.95 -5.35
N PRO A 115 -5.74 -19.17 -5.16
CA PRO A 115 -4.44 -19.54 -5.69
C PRO A 115 -4.37 -19.58 -7.22
N THR A 116 -5.49 -19.90 -7.89
CA THR A 116 -5.54 -20.09 -9.35
C THR A 116 -6.42 -19.09 -10.09
N ALA A 117 -7.00 -18.11 -9.38
CA ALA A 117 -7.82 -17.11 -10.06
C ALA A 117 -6.92 -16.18 -10.88
N ALA A 118 -7.39 -15.80 -12.07
CA ALA A 118 -6.74 -14.77 -12.86
C ALA A 118 -6.58 -13.49 -12.02
N ARG A 119 -5.37 -12.93 -12.02
CA ARG A 119 -5.01 -11.82 -11.15
C ARG A 119 -4.17 -10.79 -11.90
N LEU A 120 -4.29 -9.55 -11.45
CA LEU A 120 -3.28 -8.52 -11.71
C LEU A 120 -2.03 -8.81 -10.87
N PRO A 121 -0.87 -8.23 -11.20
CA PRO A 121 0.37 -8.36 -10.43
C PRO A 121 0.32 -7.56 -9.11
N ILE A 122 -0.72 -7.82 -8.31
CA ILE A 122 -1.05 -7.20 -7.03
C ILE A 122 -1.14 -8.34 -6.01
N PHE A 123 -0.23 -8.33 -5.04
CA PHE A 123 -0.06 -9.42 -4.09
C PHE A 123 -0.29 -8.93 -2.67
N SER A 124 -1.10 -9.69 -1.94
CA SER A 124 -1.33 -9.53 -0.51
C SER A 124 -0.52 -10.62 0.19
N LEU A 125 0.49 -10.23 0.96
CA LEU A 125 1.54 -11.13 1.45
C LEU A 125 1.58 -11.16 2.97
N ARG A 126 1.59 -12.37 3.54
CA ARG A 126 1.91 -12.62 4.95
C ARG A 126 3.29 -13.24 5.04
N PHE A 127 4.09 -12.73 5.97
CA PHE A 127 5.46 -13.18 6.22
C PHE A 127 5.43 -13.97 7.52
N ARG A 128 5.83 -15.24 7.51
CA ARG A 128 5.70 -16.16 8.64
C ARG A 128 7.05 -16.42 9.30
N HIS A 129 7.03 -16.63 10.61
CA HIS A 129 8.16 -17.11 11.38
C HIS A 129 7.66 -18.07 12.46
N GLY A 130 7.87 -19.37 12.25
CA GLY A 130 7.24 -20.42 13.04
C GLY A 130 5.72 -20.38 12.90
N GLU A 131 5.02 -20.44 14.04
CA GLU A 131 3.55 -20.49 14.08
C GLU A 131 2.88 -19.12 13.92
N ARG A 132 3.64 -18.02 13.93
CA ARG A 132 3.12 -16.65 13.87
C ARG A 132 3.66 -15.89 12.67
N ASP A 133 3.12 -14.69 12.45
CA ASP A 133 3.58 -13.80 11.39
C ASP A 133 4.59 -12.78 11.88
N LEU A 134 5.32 -12.17 10.95
CA LEU A 134 5.92 -10.87 11.16
C LEU A 134 4.84 -9.80 10.97
N HIS A 135 4.74 -8.86 11.92
CA HIS A 135 3.76 -7.79 11.85
C HIS A 135 3.91 -7.00 10.54
N HIS A 136 2.82 -6.79 9.79
CA HIS A 136 2.87 -6.16 8.46
C HIS A 136 3.58 -4.80 8.47
N GLY A 137 3.35 -3.99 9.51
CA GLY A 137 4.01 -2.70 9.68
C GLY A 137 5.52 -2.79 9.92
N PHE A 138 6.01 -3.89 10.52
CA PHE A 138 7.45 -4.14 10.66
C PHE A 138 8.06 -4.50 9.31
N VAL A 139 7.41 -5.40 8.57
CA VAL A 139 7.87 -5.80 7.24
C VAL A 139 7.91 -4.61 6.27
N VAL A 140 6.89 -3.74 6.32
CA VAL A 140 6.85 -2.48 5.54
C VAL A 140 8.05 -1.59 5.89
N ALA A 141 8.34 -1.40 7.18
CA ALA A 141 9.48 -0.60 7.61
C ALA A 141 10.81 -1.21 7.16
N LEU A 142 10.97 -2.53 7.28
CA LEU A 142 12.18 -3.24 6.89
C LEU A 142 12.44 -3.17 5.37
N LEU A 143 11.41 -3.39 4.56
CA LEU A 143 11.51 -3.26 3.09
C LEU A 143 11.89 -1.85 2.66
N ASN A 144 11.34 -0.83 3.33
CA ASN A 144 11.71 0.56 3.09
C ASN A 144 13.15 0.86 3.50
N ASP A 145 13.52 0.51 4.73
CA ASP A 145 14.78 0.93 5.34
C ASP A 145 15.99 0.23 4.72
N LEU A 146 15.86 -1.06 4.39
CA LEU A 146 16.98 -1.86 3.89
C LEU A 146 17.07 -1.86 2.36
N PHE A 147 15.94 -1.80 1.66
CA PHE A 147 15.89 -1.96 0.20
C PHE A 147 15.36 -0.73 -0.54
N GLY A 148 14.87 0.29 0.16
CA GLY A 148 14.22 1.45 -0.47
C GLY A 148 12.85 1.12 -1.11
N ILE A 149 12.24 -0.01 -0.73
CA ILE A 149 11.02 -0.52 -1.37
C ILE A 149 9.78 0.00 -0.63
N GLN A 150 8.90 0.67 -1.37
CA GLN A 150 7.64 1.19 -0.84
C GLN A 150 6.51 0.19 -1.03
N VAL A 151 6.05 -0.39 0.07
CA VAL A 151 4.86 -1.25 0.14
C VAL A 151 3.82 -0.65 1.10
N ARG A 152 2.61 -1.23 1.14
CA ARG A 152 1.54 -0.80 2.03
C ARG A 152 1.16 -1.92 2.99
N GLY A 153 1.08 -1.62 4.29
CA GLY A 153 0.56 -2.54 5.31
C GLY A 153 -0.91 -2.29 5.65
N GLY A 154 -1.61 -3.33 6.13
CA GLY A 154 -2.98 -3.26 6.65
C GLY A 154 -4.00 -3.99 5.77
N CYS A 155 -5.29 -3.65 5.91
CA CYS A 155 -6.41 -4.33 5.24
C CYS A 155 -6.77 -3.78 3.85
N SER A 156 -5.94 -2.91 3.25
CA SER A 156 -6.16 -2.37 1.89
C SER A 156 -7.53 -1.73 1.63
N CYS A 157 -8.14 -1.10 2.64
CA CYS A 157 -9.52 -0.57 2.60
C CYS A 157 -10.61 -1.62 2.29
N ALA A 158 -10.32 -2.89 2.55
CA ALA A 158 -11.20 -4.03 2.28
C ALA A 158 -11.48 -4.82 3.56
N GLY A 159 -11.89 -4.13 4.64
CA GLY A 159 -12.07 -4.70 5.99
C GLY A 159 -12.86 -6.02 6.03
N PRO A 160 -14.08 -6.10 5.47
CA PRO A 160 -14.85 -7.35 5.46
C PRO A 160 -14.15 -8.50 4.73
N TYR A 161 -13.47 -8.21 3.62
CA TYR A 161 -12.69 -9.20 2.88
C TYR A 161 -11.45 -9.62 3.68
N ALA A 162 -10.81 -8.69 4.39
CA ALA A 162 -9.69 -8.99 5.28
C ALA A 162 -10.12 -9.95 6.40
N HIS A 163 -11.30 -9.76 6.99
CA HIS A 163 -11.80 -10.67 8.02
C HIS A 163 -12.01 -12.08 7.47
N SER A 164 -12.59 -12.18 6.27
CA SER A 164 -12.78 -13.46 5.58
C SER A 164 -11.44 -14.15 5.26
N LEU A 165 -10.45 -13.41 4.76
CA LEU A 165 -9.13 -13.94 4.41
C LEU A 165 -8.31 -14.36 5.64
N LEU A 166 -8.44 -13.64 6.75
CA LEU A 166 -7.66 -13.86 7.96
C LEU A 166 -8.37 -14.74 8.99
N GLY A 167 -9.58 -15.23 8.68
CA GLY A 167 -10.36 -16.07 9.58
C GLY A 167 -10.83 -15.35 10.85
N ILE A 168 -11.09 -14.05 10.76
CA ILE A 168 -11.52 -13.21 11.88
C ILE A 168 -13.05 -13.28 11.97
N ASP A 169 -13.56 -13.91 13.01
CA ASP A 169 -14.98 -13.94 13.33
C ASP A 169 -15.44 -12.65 14.03
N SER A 170 -16.75 -12.57 14.32
CA SER A 170 -17.33 -11.37 14.95
C SER A 170 -16.73 -11.09 16.33
N ASP A 171 -16.56 -12.12 17.15
CA ASP A 171 -16.04 -11.96 18.50
C ASP A 171 -14.59 -11.45 18.45
N THR A 172 -13.74 -12.04 17.61
CA THR A 172 -12.35 -11.59 17.43
C THR A 172 -12.29 -10.18 16.86
N SER A 173 -13.17 -9.84 15.92
CA SER A 173 -13.31 -8.50 15.35
C SER A 173 -13.63 -7.46 16.44
N ASP A 174 -14.61 -7.74 17.30
CA ASP A 174 -15.01 -6.83 18.37
C ASP A 174 -13.86 -6.59 19.36
N HIS A 175 -13.05 -7.62 19.65
CA HIS A 175 -11.87 -7.45 20.48
C HIS A 175 -10.78 -6.58 19.80
N PHE A 176 -10.54 -6.77 18.50
CA PHE A 176 -9.63 -5.89 17.76
C PHE A 176 -10.13 -4.44 17.75
N GLU A 177 -11.44 -4.22 17.56
CA GLU A 177 -12.05 -2.90 17.65
C GLU A 177 -11.79 -2.25 19.01
N GLN A 178 -12.04 -2.97 20.11
CA GLN A 178 -11.79 -2.48 21.47
C GLN A 178 -10.33 -2.08 21.68
N ALA A 179 -9.37 -2.90 21.23
CA ALA A 179 -7.95 -2.60 21.31
C ALA A 179 -7.58 -1.32 20.53
N ILE A 180 -8.11 -1.18 19.32
CA ILE A 180 -7.86 -0.01 18.46
C ILE A 180 -8.47 1.26 19.06
N ILE A 181 -9.70 1.20 19.60
CA ILE A 181 -10.35 2.32 20.29
C ILE A 181 -9.57 2.73 21.55
N ALA A 182 -8.98 1.77 22.26
CA ALA A 182 -8.10 2.03 23.39
C ALA A 182 -6.73 2.63 23.01
N GLY A 183 -6.48 2.86 21.71
CA GLY A 183 -5.27 3.48 21.19
C GLY A 183 -4.18 2.49 20.77
N ASP A 184 -4.42 1.18 20.88
CA ASP A 184 -3.45 0.16 20.49
C ASP A 184 -3.57 -0.22 19.00
N SER A 185 -3.09 0.69 18.15
CA SER A 185 -3.11 0.50 16.69
C SER A 185 -2.24 -0.66 16.20
N LEU A 186 -1.35 -1.21 17.04
CA LEU A 186 -0.55 -2.40 16.73
C LEU A 186 -1.43 -3.63 16.50
N MET A 187 -2.58 -3.69 17.18
CA MET A 187 -3.50 -4.82 17.07
C MET A 187 -4.29 -4.83 15.76
N ARG A 188 -4.08 -3.84 14.87
CA ARG A 188 -4.75 -3.80 13.57
C ARG A 188 -4.25 -4.93 12.66
N PRO A 189 -5.11 -5.92 12.30
CA PRO A 189 -4.71 -7.01 11.42
C PRO A 189 -4.43 -6.50 10.01
N GLY A 190 -3.77 -7.33 9.20
CA GLY A 190 -3.53 -7.02 7.80
C GLY A 190 -2.38 -7.80 7.20
N TRP A 191 -2.00 -7.39 5.99
CA TRP A 191 -0.92 -7.98 5.21
C TRP A 191 -0.05 -6.88 4.61
N VAL A 192 1.04 -7.27 3.97
CA VAL A 192 1.84 -6.39 3.13
C VAL A 192 1.35 -6.49 1.70
N ARG A 193 0.97 -5.36 1.09
CA ARG A 193 0.56 -5.29 -0.31
C ARG A 193 1.70 -4.75 -1.18
N VAL A 194 2.08 -5.52 -2.18
CA VAL A 194 2.98 -5.12 -3.27
C VAL A 194 2.24 -5.15 -4.60
N ASN A 195 2.58 -4.22 -5.50
CA ASN A 195 2.04 -4.17 -6.86
C ASN A 195 3.20 -3.94 -7.84
N PHE A 196 3.19 -4.63 -8.97
CA PHE A 196 4.13 -4.38 -10.06
C PHE A 196 3.42 -3.64 -11.18
N ASN A 197 4.09 -2.65 -11.77
CA ASN A 197 3.55 -1.90 -12.90
C ASN A 197 4.06 -2.52 -14.22
N TYR A 198 3.30 -2.39 -15.30
CA TYR A 198 3.61 -3.03 -16.59
C TYR A 198 4.88 -2.50 -17.30
N PHE A 199 5.45 -1.40 -16.82
CA PHE A 199 6.63 -0.76 -17.41
C PHE A 199 7.88 -0.88 -16.54
N ILE A 200 7.84 -1.75 -15.52
CA ILE A 200 8.99 -2.03 -14.64
C ILE A 200 10.09 -2.74 -15.43
N GLY A 201 11.35 -2.39 -15.17
CA GLY A 201 12.49 -3.09 -15.77
C GLY A 201 12.66 -4.50 -15.20
N ALA A 202 13.24 -5.41 -15.99
CA ALA A 202 13.47 -6.79 -15.54
C ALA A 202 14.40 -6.86 -14.31
N GLU A 203 15.44 -6.03 -14.25
CA GLU A 203 16.36 -5.95 -13.10
C GLU A 203 15.65 -5.43 -11.84
N GLU A 204 14.82 -4.38 -11.98
CA GLU A 204 14.03 -3.84 -10.87
C GLU A 204 13.02 -4.88 -10.37
N PHE A 205 12.34 -5.57 -11.28
CA PHE A 205 11.39 -6.62 -10.93
C PHE A 205 12.07 -7.77 -10.16
N ASP A 206 13.22 -8.25 -10.65
CA ASP A 206 13.98 -9.30 -9.95
C ASP A 206 14.48 -8.83 -8.57
N TYR A 207 14.97 -7.60 -8.47
CA TYR A 207 15.37 -6.98 -7.21
C TYR A 207 14.21 -6.95 -6.20
N LEU A 208 13.01 -6.54 -6.62
CA LEU A 208 11.83 -6.50 -5.75
C LEU A 208 11.44 -7.90 -5.26
N LEU A 209 11.44 -8.90 -6.16
CA LEU A 209 11.11 -10.28 -5.80
C LEU A 209 12.14 -10.86 -4.82
N ARG A 210 13.43 -10.68 -5.10
CA ARG A 210 14.48 -11.20 -4.21
C ARG A 210 14.50 -10.49 -2.86
N ALA A 211 14.24 -9.19 -2.80
CA ALA A 211 14.13 -8.48 -1.52
C ALA A 211 12.96 -9.00 -0.67
N ILE A 212 11.80 -9.29 -1.28
CA ILE A 212 10.65 -9.88 -0.59
C ILE A 212 10.99 -11.26 -0.05
N GLU A 213 11.63 -12.12 -0.84
CA GLU A 213 12.08 -13.44 -0.40
C GLU A 213 13.07 -13.37 0.75
N LEU A 214 14.08 -12.49 0.65
CA LEU A 214 15.07 -12.30 1.71
C LEU A 214 14.41 -11.86 3.03
N VAL A 215 13.39 -11.00 2.96
CA VAL A 215 12.63 -10.61 4.16
C VAL A 215 11.78 -11.76 4.70
N ALA A 216 11.21 -12.61 3.85
CA ALA A 216 10.50 -13.81 4.28
C ALA A 216 11.44 -14.87 4.90
N GLU A 217 12.64 -15.03 4.37
CA GLU A 217 13.64 -16.00 4.84
C GLU A 217 14.31 -15.53 6.14
N HIS A 218 14.71 -14.26 6.19
CA HIS A 218 15.65 -13.75 7.19
C HIS A 218 15.20 -12.47 7.91
N GLY A 219 14.12 -11.82 7.46
CA GLY A 219 13.68 -10.52 8.00
C GLY A 219 13.38 -10.51 9.50
N TRP A 220 12.97 -11.65 10.06
CA TRP A 220 12.74 -11.83 11.49
C TRP A 220 13.97 -11.50 12.35
N ARG A 221 15.19 -11.71 11.83
CA ARG A 221 16.46 -11.41 12.53
C ARG A 221 16.64 -9.92 12.82
N MET A 222 15.99 -9.06 12.03
CA MET A 222 16.05 -7.62 12.20
C MET A 222 15.04 -7.08 13.20
N LEU A 223 14.04 -7.88 13.62
CA LEU A 223 12.98 -7.43 14.53
C LEU A 223 13.51 -6.79 15.84
N PRO A 224 14.61 -7.27 16.49
CA PRO A 224 15.19 -6.63 17.68
C PRO A 224 15.79 -5.24 17.45
N SER A 225 16.09 -4.91 16.19
CA SER A 225 16.61 -3.61 15.77
C SER A 225 15.50 -2.56 15.59
N TYR A 226 14.24 -2.97 15.69
CA TYR A 226 13.08 -2.09 15.55
C TYR A 226 12.32 -1.92 16.87
N ALA A 227 11.62 -0.80 16.99
CA ALA A 227 10.72 -0.51 18.10
C ALA A 227 9.39 0.02 17.57
N TRP A 228 8.31 -0.28 18.29
CA TRP A 228 6.99 0.26 18.01
C TRP A 228 6.88 1.71 18.51
N ASP A 229 6.54 2.63 17.61
CA ASP A 229 6.21 4.02 17.91
C ASP A 229 4.69 4.15 18.02
N ALA A 230 4.18 3.97 19.23
CA ALA A 230 2.74 4.01 19.52
C ALA A 230 2.09 5.36 19.19
N ALA A 231 2.83 6.46 19.25
CA ALA A 231 2.29 7.79 18.95
C ALA A 231 1.94 7.96 17.46
N HIS A 232 2.66 7.25 16.58
CA HIS A 232 2.45 7.31 15.13
C HIS A 232 1.90 6.01 14.53
N GLY A 233 1.80 4.93 15.32
CA GLY A 233 1.32 3.63 14.87
C GLY A 233 2.24 2.97 13.85
N VAL A 234 3.56 3.12 13.99
CA VAL A 234 4.55 2.60 13.03
C VAL A 234 5.72 1.92 13.74
N TRP A 235 6.36 0.98 13.03
CA TRP A 235 7.65 0.43 13.44
C TRP A 235 8.77 1.35 12.97
N ARG A 236 9.79 1.57 13.82
CA ARG A 236 10.97 2.36 13.47
C ARG A 236 12.24 1.62 13.84
N HIS A 237 13.24 1.69 12.97
CA HIS A 237 14.57 1.25 13.32
C HIS A 237 15.10 2.07 14.50
N ARG A 238 15.72 1.43 15.49
CA ARG A 238 16.17 2.07 16.75
C ARG A 238 17.26 3.12 16.55
N ARG A 239 18.02 3.00 15.46
CA ARG A 239 19.03 3.98 15.04
C ARG A 239 18.55 4.90 13.92
N ALA A 240 17.25 4.97 13.65
CA ALA A 240 16.72 5.87 12.63
C ALA A 240 17.11 7.31 12.95
N HIS A 241 17.89 7.92 12.06
CA HIS A 241 18.18 9.35 12.15
C HIS A 241 16.90 10.13 11.84
N LYS A 242 16.54 11.08 12.70
CA LYS A 242 15.53 12.08 12.36
C LYS A 242 16.16 13.00 11.33
N THR A 243 15.94 12.76 10.04
CA THR A 243 16.19 13.79 9.04
C THR A 243 15.27 14.96 9.38
N PRO A 244 15.78 16.17 9.65
CA PRO A 244 14.93 17.31 9.89
C PRO A 244 14.05 17.51 8.66
N MET A 245 12.73 17.44 8.84
CA MET A 245 11.81 17.82 7.77
C MET A 245 12.06 19.30 7.44
N PRO A 246 12.25 19.66 6.16
CA PRO A 246 12.32 21.07 5.80
C PRO A 246 11.04 21.77 6.25
N SER A 247 11.21 22.89 6.96
CA SER A 247 10.09 23.65 7.48
C SER A 247 9.37 24.38 6.36
N PHE A 248 8.05 24.28 6.30
CA PHE A 248 7.24 25.14 5.42
C PHE A 248 7.35 26.63 5.79
N ALA A 249 7.83 26.96 6.99
CA ALA A 249 8.06 28.34 7.42
C ALA A 249 9.32 28.96 6.79
N THR A 250 10.22 28.14 6.23
CA THR A 250 11.43 28.62 5.56
C THR A 250 11.61 27.78 4.29
N PRO A 251 10.98 28.17 3.17
CA PRO A 251 11.00 27.38 1.96
C PRO A 251 12.33 27.57 1.22
N GLY A 252 13.46 27.24 1.86
CA GLY A 252 14.79 27.32 1.23
C GLY A 252 14.92 26.45 -0.02
N TRP A 253 14.00 25.49 -0.22
CA TRP A 253 13.85 24.68 -1.43
C TRP A 253 13.25 25.44 -2.62
N LEU A 254 12.60 26.60 -2.42
CA LEU A 254 12.23 27.52 -3.52
C LEU A 254 13.42 28.37 -3.98
N GLU A 255 14.42 28.57 -3.11
CA GLU A 255 15.62 29.36 -3.41
C GLU A 255 16.78 28.51 -3.93
N GLN A 256 16.73 27.19 -3.74
CA GLN A 256 17.58 26.24 -4.44
C GLN A 256 17.16 26.24 -5.91
N ALA A 257 17.99 26.85 -6.76
CA ALA A 257 17.91 26.59 -8.19
C ALA A 257 18.04 25.07 -8.39
N ASP A 258 17.16 24.48 -9.20
CA ASP A 258 17.34 23.13 -9.72
C ASP A 258 18.65 23.11 -10.53
N THR A 259 19.78 22.94 -9.84
CA THR A 259 20.96 22.41 -10.49
C THR A 259 20.55 21.03 -10.99
N PRO A 260 20.71 20.71 -12.29
CA PRO A 260 20.47 19.36 -12.76
C PRO A 260 21.48 18.46 -12.06
N GLU A 261 21.11 17.93 -10.89
CA GLU A 261 21.82 16.78 -10.34
C GLU A 261 21.68 15.71 -11.41
N GLU A 262 22.82 15.22 -11.91
CA GLU A 262 22.88 14.02 -12.71
C GLU A 262 22.28 12.89 -11.85
N ARG A 263 20.96 12.71 -11.96
CA ARG A 263 20.31 11.55 -11.37
C ARG A 263 20.95 10.33 -12.04
N PRO A 264 21.53 9.41 -11.27
CA PRO A 264 22.07 8.19 -11.83
C PRO A 264 21.02 7.55 -12.76
N THR A 265 21.40 7.29 -14.00
CA THR A 265 20.50 6.69 -15.00
C THR A 265 20.11 5.25 -14.66
N ALA A 266 20.85 4.60 -13.76
CA ALA A 266 20.55 3.30 -13.19
C ALA A 266 21.01 3.24 -11.72
N LEU A 267 20.18 2.63 -10.87
CA LEU A 267 20.54 2.32 -9.48
C LEU A 267 21.41 1.05 -9.44
N PRO A 268 22.45 0.96 -8.59
CA PRO A 268 23.28 -0.23 -8.48
C PRO A 268 22.58 -1.33 -7.65
N LEU A 269 21.48 -1.88 -8.18
CA LEU A 269 20.58 -2.78 -7.46
C LEU A 269 21.27 -4.08 -7.01
N GLY A 270 22.10 -4.69 -7.85
CA GLY A 270 22.82 -5.93 -7.51
C GLY A 270 23.72 -5.80 -6.27
N PRO A 271 24.68 -4.85 -6.24
CA PRO A 271 25.50 -4.60 -5.05
C PRO A 271 24.68 -4.26 -3.79
N GLN A 272 23.61 -3.47 -3.94
CA GLN A 272 22.72 -3.12 -2.82
C GLN A 272 22.00 -4.36 -2.26
N LEU A 273 21.53 -5.24 -3.14
CA LEU A 273 20.87 -6.49 -2.77
C LEU A 273 21.82 -7.43 -2.00
N LEU A 274 23.06 -7.60 -2.47
CA LEU A 274 24.08 -8.41 -1.79
C LEU A 274 24.44 -7.84 -0.41
N GLN A 275 24.54 -6.52 -0.29
CA GLN A 275 24.78 -5.87 0.99
C GLN A 275 23.62 -6.11 1.96
N ALA A 276 22.38 -5.95 1.50
CA ALA A 276 21.18 -6.20 2.28
C ALA A 276 21.07 -7.68 2.72
N GLU A 277 21.34 -8.62 1.82
CA GLU A 277 21.39 -10.05 2.10
C GLU A 277 22.42 -10.37 3.19
N SER A 278 23.64 -9.81 3.08
CA SER A 278 24.66 -9.96 4.11
C SER A 278 24.21 -9.43 5.47
N MET A 279 23.54 -8.27 5.52
CA MET A 279 23.00 -7.73 6.77
C MET A 279 21.91 -8.62 7.38
N LEU A 280 21.04 -9.21 6.56
CA LEU A 280 19.97 -10.11 7.03
C LEU A 280 20.50 -11.47 7.49
N GLN A 281 21.57 -11.97 6.86
CA GLN A 281 22.17 -13.26 7.20
C GLN A 281 23.18 -13.19 8.35
N GLN A 282 23.62 -11.99 8.74
CA GLN A 282 24.37 -11.84 9.97
C GLN A 282 23.52 -12.35 11.15
N GLU A 283 24.16 -13.11 12.04
CA GLU A 283 23.50 -13.49 13.28
C GLU A 283 23.04 -12.21 14.00
N PRO A 284 21.82 -12.18 14.56
CA PRO A 284 21.42 -11.06 15.40
C PRO A 284 22.48 -10.95 16.48
N GLY A 285 23.31 -9.91 16.41
CA GLY A 285 24.38 -9.70 17.37
C GLY A 285 23.82 -9.56 18.79
N ASN A 286 24.61 -9.06 19.74
CA ASN A 286 24.09 -8.73 21.08
C ASN A 286 23.16 -7.49 21.07
N THR A 287 22.32 -7.34 20.03
CA THR A 287 21.27 -6.35 19.87
C THR A 287 20.16 -6.69 20.86
N GLN A 288 20.28 -6.16 22.08
CA GLN A 288 19.24 -6.26 23.10
C GLN A 288 17.93 -5.70 22.54
N ALA A 289 16.89 -6.54 22.41
CA ALA A 289 15.58 -6.13 21.92
C ALA A 289 14.98 -5.00 22.78
N CYS A 290 14.17 -4.13 22.17
CA CYS A 290 13.26 -3.26 22.92
C CYS A 290 12.00 -4.09 23.21
N PRO A 291 11.78 -4.57 24.45
CA PRO A 291 10.65 -5.44 24.72
C PRO A 291 9.34 -4.68 24.51
N LEU A 292 8.42 -5.30 23.77
CA LEU A 292 7.09 -4.79 23.56
C LEU A 292 6.15 -5.51 24.54
N GLN A 293 5.54 -4.75 25.45
CA GLN A 293 4.58 -5.29 26.42
C GLN A 293 3.16 -5.07 25.91
N LEU A 294 2.41 -6.15 25.80
CA LEU A 294 0.99 -6.13 25.46
C LEU A 294 0.16 -6.33 26.73
N THR A 295 -1.08 -5.82 26.71
CA THR A 295 -2.05 -6.19 27.75
C THR A 295 -2.37 -7.68 27.66
N PRO A 296 -2.82 -8.34 28.74
CA PRO A 296 -3.22 -9.75 28.68
C PRO A 296 -4.28 -10.04 27.61
N GLN A 297 -5.20 -9.09 27.38
CA GLN A 297 -6.22 -9.18 26.34
C GLN A 297 -5.59 -9.16 24.94
N ASN A 298 -4.66 -8.24 24.68
CA ASN A 298 -4.02 -8.12 23.37
C ASN A 298 -3.05 -9.28 23.10
N GLU A 299 -2.39 -9.80 24.13
CA GLU A 299 -1.53 -10.98 24.03
C GLU A 299 -2.34 -12.23 23.61
N ALA A 300 -3.57 -12.39 24.10
CA ALA A 300 -4.45 -13.50 23.72
C ALA A 300 -4.88 -13.47 22.23
N LEU A 301 -4.86 -12.29 21.59
CA LEU A 301 -5.25 -12.06 20.20
C LEU A 301 -4.05 -11.91 19.26
N ARG A 302 -2.84 -12.02 19.80
CA ARG A 302 -1.61 -11.70 19.08
C ARG A 302 -1.34 -12.74 17.99
N TRP A 303 -1.32 -12.27 16.75
CA TRP A 303 -1.02 -13.06 15.55
C TRP A 303 0.44 -12.93 15.07
N PHE A 304 1.21 -12.02 15.66
CA PHE A 304 2.56 -11.67 15.21
C PHE A 304 3.64 -11.94 16.26
N VAL A 305 4.89 -12.15 15.82
CA VAL A 305 6.08 -12.36 16.65
C VAL A 305 6.55 -11.05 17.29
N LEU A 306 7.00 -11.12 18.56
CA LEU A 306 7.55 -9.99 19.30
C LEU A 306 9.09 -9.92 19.23
N PRO A 307 9.70 -8.73 19.32
CA PRO A 307 11.16 -8.57 19.28
C PRO A 307 11.91 -9.42 20.31
N GLN A 308 11.35 -9.57 21.52
CA GLN A 308 11.96 -10.36 22.59
C GLN A 308 11.94 -11.88 22.35
N GLU A 309 11.03 -12.37 21.51
CA GLU A 309 10.86 -13.82 21.23
C GLU A 309 11.93 -14.34 20.26
N VAL A 310 12.56 -13.46 19.47
CA VAL A 310 13.60 -13.86 18.50
C VAL A 310 15.03 -13.68 19.02
N THR A 311 15.22 -12.90 20.10
CA THR A 311 16.53 -12.74 20.76
C THR A 311 16.86 -13.85 21.75
N SER A 312 15.84 -14.55 22.24
CA SER A 312 16.02 -15.70 23.12
C SER A 312 16.16 -16.94 22.23
N GLY A 313 17.37 -17.47 22.09
CA GLY A 313 17.58 -18.80 21.48
C GLY A 313 16.68 -19.84 22.14
N PRO A 314 16.39 -20.98 21.48
CA PRO A 314 15.33 -21.90 21.89
C PRO A 314 15.46 -22.25 23.37
N ALA A 315 14.48 -21.81 24.16
CA ALA A 315 14.34 -22.25 25.54
C ALA A 315 14.18 -23.78 25.51
N GLY A 316 15.08 -24.48 26.20
CA GLY A 316 15.23 -25.92 26.13
C GLY A 316 13.92 -26.69 26.24
N VAL A 317 13.69 -27.57 25.26
CA VAL A 317 12.83 -28.73 25.43
C VAL A 317 13.54 -29.66 26.43
N PRO A 318 12.95 -30.01 27.58
CA PRO A 318 13.55 -31.02 28.45
C PRO A 318 13.47 -32.38 27.75
N ALA A 319 14.57 -33.13 27.86
CA ALA A 319 14.75 -34.48 27.33
C ALA A 319 13.67 -35.48 27.79
#